data_AF-A0A4R0P1H7-F1
#
_entry.id   AF-A0A4R0P1H7-F1
#
_cell.length_a   1.000
_cell.length_b   1.000
_cell.length_c   1.000
_cell.angle_alpha   90.00
_cell.angle_beta   90.00
_cell.angle_gamma   90.00
#
_symmetry.space_group_name_H-M   'P 1'
#
loop_
_entity.id
_entity.type
_entity.pdbx_description
1 polymer ?
#
loop_
_entity_poly.entity_id
_entity_poly.type
_entity_poly.pdbx_seq_one_letter_code
_entity_poly.pdbx_strand_id
1 'polypeptide(L)'
;MNLERVKDRVKKGGHFVDDDKIEKRYFLTMDLLIDMLKEVDETYLWDNSGTRHNYLGDIKDGILNLEFLNIPNWVDTYILNKIKS
;
A
#
# COMPACT_ATOMS: atom_id res chain seq x y z
N MET A 1 -6.35 -4.20 1.51
CA MET A 1 -7.56 -3.36 1.76
C MET A 1 -8.43 -4.06 2.81
N ASN A 2 -8.82 -3.37 3.89
CA ASN A 2 -9.63 -3.97 4.97
C ASN A 2 -11.05 -3.36 4.96
N LEU A 3 -11.94 -3.94 4.15
CA LEU A 3 -13.35 -3.52 4.05
C LEU A 3 -14.11 -3.73 5.37
N GLU A 4 -13.77 -4.77 6.12
CA GLU A 4 -14.38 -5.03 7.44
C GLU A 4 -14.12 -3.89 8.43
N ARG A 5 -12.91 -3.32 8.44
CA ARG A 5 -12.61 -2.11 9.24
C ARG A 5 -13.50 -0.92 8.85
N VAL A 6 -13.86 -0.81 7.57
CA VAL A 6 -14.78 0.24 7.12
C VAL A 6 -16.21 -0.04 7.58
N LYS A 7 -16.69 -1.27 7.44
CA LYS A 7 -18.01 -1.70 7.93
C LYS A 7 -18.14 -1.48 9.44
N ASP A 8 -17.10 -1.82 10.22
CA ASP A 8 -17.10 -1.61 11.67
C ASP A 8 -17.14 -0.14 12.07
N ARG A 9 -16.46 0.74 11.32
CA ARG A 9 -16.56 2.20 11.52
C ARG A 9 -18.00 2.68 11.28
N VAL A 10 -18.65 2.20 10.22
CA VAL A 10 -20.03 2.56 9.89
C VAL A 10 -20.99 2.11 10.99
N LYS A 11 -20.84 0.87 11.50
CA LYS A 11 -21.63 0.37 12.64
C LYS A 11 -21.48 1.23 13.90
N LYS A 12 -20.31 1.86 14.09
CA LYS A 12 -20.04 2.78 15.21
C LYS A 12 -20.49 4.23 14.95
N GLY A 13 -21.29 4.48 13.93
CA GLY A 13 -21.85 5.80 13.60
C GLY A 13 -20.97 6.67 12.68
N GLY A 14 -19.90 6.12 12.11
CA GLY A 14 -19.08 6.84 11.13
C GLY A 14 -19.72 6.92 9.74
N HIS A 15 -19.15 7.76 8.87
CA HIS A 15 -19.67 7.94 7.50
C HIS A 15 -19.55 6.68 6.65
N PHE A 16 -20.67 6.31 6.01
CA PHE A 16 -20.76 5.24 5.02
C PHE A 16 -20.03 5.63 3.73
N VAL A 17 -19.33 4.67 3.13
CA VAL A 17 -18.66 4.83 1.85
C VAL A 17 -18.91 3.54 1.07
N ASP A 18 -19.39 3.66 -0.16
CA ASP A 18 -19.66 2.51 -1.04
C ASP A 18 -18.39 1.66 -1.25
N ASP A 19 -18.53 0.34 -1.24
CA ASP A 19 -17.42 -0.61 -1.39
C ASP A 19 -16.67 -0.39 -2.72
N ASP A 20 -17.40 -0.21 -3.83
CA ASP A 20 -16.82 0.09 -5.15
C ASP A 20 -15.96 1.35 -5.14
N LYS A 21 -16.38 2.36 -4.36
CA LYS A 21 -15.65 3.63 -4.23
C LYS A 21 -14.37 3.44 -3.40
N ILE A 22 -14.39 2.55 -2.41
CA ILE A 22 -13.21 2.19 -1.61
C ILE A 22 -12.21 1.45 -2.50
N GLU A 23 -12.67 0.47 -3.27
CA GLU A 23 -11.84 -0.32 -4.17
C GLU A 23 -11.21 0.55 -5.26
N LYS A 24 -12.01 1.38 -5.94
CA LYS A 24 -11.50 2.30 -6.96
C LYS A 24 -10.43 3.24 -6.42
N ARG A 25 -10.63 3.77 -5.21
CA ARG A 25 -9.64 4.64 -4.57
C ARG A 25 -8.36 3.89 -4.23
N TYR A 26 -8.46 2.65 -3.77
CA TYR A 26 -7.29 1.82 -3.49
C TYR A 26 -6.41 1.70 -4.75
N PHE A 27 -6.98 1.29 -5.88
CA PHE A 27 -6.19 1.14 -7.11
C PHE A 27 -5.62 2.46 -7.62
N LEU A 28 -6.40 3.55 -7.60
CA LEU A 28 -5.90 4.88 -7.96
C LEU A 28 -4.73 5.34 -7.09
N THR A 29 -4.78 5.09 -5.78
CA THR A 29 -3.66 5.41 -4.88
C THR A 29 -2.44 4.54 -5.18
N MET A 30 -2.64 3.24 -5.43
CA MET A 30 -1.54 2.32 -5.72
C MET A 30 -0.86 2.65 -7.06
N ASP A 31 -1.62 3.08 -8.07
CA ASP A 31 -1.06 3.51 -9.36
C ASP A 31 -0.17 4.76 -9.26
N LEU A 32 -0.48 5.65 -8.31
CA LEU A 32 0.32 6.86 -8.03
C LEU A 32 1.53 6.60 -7.13
N LEU A 33 1.65 5.39 -6.57
CA LEU A 33 2.66 5.09 -5.56
C LEU A 33 4.07 5.35 -6.08
N ILE A 34 4.39 4.85 -7.27
CA ILE A 34 5.75 4.99 -7.82
C ILE A 34 6.14 6.45 -8.08
N ASP A 35 5.18 7.29 -8.46
CA ASP A 35 5.44 8.70 -8.70
C ASP A 35 5.67 9.42 -7.36
N MET A 36 4.88 9.11 -6.33
CA MET A 36 5.11 9.61 -4.98
C MET A 36 6.47 9.18 -4.40
N LEU A 37 6.90 7.94 -4.65
CA LEU A 37 8.19 7.43 -4.16
C LEU A 37 9.40 8.18 -4.74
N LYS A 38 9.26 8.84 -5.89
CA LYS A 38 10.33 9.65 -6.51
C LYS A 38 10.46 11.04 -5.90
N GLU A 39 9.42 11.53 -5.23
CA GLU A 39 9.33 12.89 -4.70
C GLU A 39 9.69 12.97 -3.21
N VAL A 40 10.15 11.87 -2.62
CA VAL A 40 10.45 11.77 -1.18
C VAL A 40 11.83 11.19 -0.95
N ASP A 41 12.51 11.68 0.11
CA ASP A 41 13.86 11.23 0.46
C ASP A 41 13.87 9.83 1.09
N GLU A 42 12.84 9.53 1.90
CA GLU A 42 12.69 8.25 2.60
C GLU A 42 11.25 7.74 2.56
N THR A 43 11.09 6.43 2.39
CA THR A 43 9.82 5.71 2.52
C THR A 43 9.98 4.43 3.31
N TYR A 44 9.01 4.10 4.15
CA TYR A 44 8.96 2.86 4.92
C TYR A 44 7.75 2.03 4.48
N LEU A 45 7.99 0.79 4.05
CA LEU A 45 6.97 -0.09 3.49
C LEU A 45 6.45 -1.05 4.55
N TRP A 46 5.12 -1.08 4.70
CA TRP A 46 4.43 -1.95 5.65
C TRP A 46 3.31 -2.72 4.95
N ASP A 47 3.32 -4.04 5.06
CA ASP A 47 2.19 -4.87 4.64
C ASP A 47 1.22 -5.06 5.80
N ASN A 48 -0.04 -4.69 5.58
CA ASN A 48 -1.14 -4.90 6.52
C ASN A 48 -2.25 -5.76 5.91
N SER A 49 -1.92 -6.56 4.89
CA SER A 49 -2.88 -7.42 4.20
C SER A 49 -3.31 -8.62 5.06
N GLY A 50 -2.42 -9.08 5.94
CA GLY A 50 -2.67 -10.17 6.89
C GLY A 50 -3.19 -9.71 8.26
N THR A 51 -3.10 -10.60 9.25
CA THR A 51 -3.53 -10.33 10.64
C THR A 51 -2.55 -9.51 11.46
N ARG A 52 -1.30 -9.38 10.99
CA ARG A 52 -0.25 -8.57 11.61
C ARG A 52 0.35 -7.63 10.58
N HIS A 53 0.85 -6.49 11.06
CA HIS A 53 1.64 -5.59 10.24
C HIS A 53 3.05 -6.15 10.09
N ASN A 54 3.51 -6.29 8.85
CA ASN A 54 4.86 -6.72 8.54
C ASN A 54 5.62 -5.54 7.96
N TYR A 55 6.72 -5.15 8.60
CA TYR A 55 7.65 -4.21 7.99
C TYR A 55 8.39 -4.91 6.86
N LEU A 56 8.27 -4.40 5.63
CA LEU A 56 8.88 -5.02 4.46
C LEU A 56 10.27 -4.48 4.17
N GLY A 57 10.56 -3.25 4.59
CA GLY A 57 11.79 -2.55 4.28
C GLY A 57 11.54 -1.07 3.97
N ASP A 58 12.56 -0.42 3.41
CA ASP A 58 12.58 1.01 3.15
C ASP A 58 13.13 1.35 1.78
N ILE A 59 12.83 2.56 1.34
CA ILE A 59 13.46 3.21 0.20
C ILE A 59 14.11 4.47 0.74
N LYS A 60 15.42 4.59 0.60
CA LYS A 60 16.19 5.76 1.06
C LYS A 60 17.22 6.12 0.01
N ASP A 61 17.34 7.40 -0.32
CA ASP A 61 18.26 7.89 -1.35
C ASP A 61 18.11 7.13 -2.69
N GLY A 62 16.87 6.74 -3.02
CA GLY A 62 16.55 5.96 -4.23
C GLY A 62 16.94 4.47 -4.16
N ILE A 63 17.45 3.98 -3.04
CA ILE A 63 17.83 2.57 -2.84
C ILE A 63 16.71 1.84 -2.11
N LEU A 64 16.18 0.77 -2.71
CA LEU A 64 15.20 -0.12 -2.10
C LEU A 64 15.90 -1.22 -1.28
N ASN A 65 15.68 -1.22 0.02
CA ASN A 65 16.12 -2.24 0.96
C ASN A 65 14.93 -3.08 1.41
N LEU A 66 14.98 -4.41 1.26
CA LEU A 66 13.90 -5.33 1.63
C LEU A 66 14.38 -6.33 2.68
N GLU A 67 13.59 -6.54 3.72
CA GLU A 67 13.85 -7.50 4.81
C GLU A 67 13.60 -8.95 4.40
N PHE A 68 12.80 -9.16 3.35
CA PHE A 68 12.37 -10.49 2.91
C PHE A 68 12.62 -10.70 1.41
N LEU A 69 13.05 -11.91 1.05
CA LEU A 69 13.13 -12.36 -0.34
C LEU A 69 11.74 -12.60 -0.94
N ASN A 70 10.81 -13.09 -0.13
CA ASN A 70 9.43 -13.30 -0.55
C ASN A 70 8.60 -12.03 -0.26
N ILE A 71 8.43 -11.20 -1.28
CA ILE A 71 7.69 -9.94 -1.17
C ILE A 71 6.21 -10.12 -1.53
N PRO A 72 5.31 -9.30 -0.94
CA PRO A 72 3.92 -9.26 -1.37
C PRO A 72 3.77 -8.84 -2.83
N ASN A 73 2.79 -9.42 -3.53
CA ASN A 73 2.51 -9.12 -4.95
C ASN A 73 2.31 -7.63 -5.25
N TRP A 74 1.80 -6.85 -4.29
CA TRP A 74 1.59 -5.42 -4.52
C TRP A 74 2.90 -4.65 -4.63
N VAL A 75 3.97 -5.08 -3.93
CA VAL A 75 5.31 -4.47 -4.05
C VAL A 75 5.84 -4.72 -5.46
N ASP A 76 5.71 -5.94 -5.96
CA ASP A 76 6.12 -6.28 -7.32
C ASP A 76 5.32 -5.48 -8.36
N THR A 77 3.99 -5.45 -8.22
CA THR A 77 3.07 -4.82 -9.18
C THR A 77 3.24 -3.31 -9.28
N TYR A 78 3.28 -2.62 -8.13
CA TYR A 78 3.18 -1.16 -8.08
C TYR A 78 4.53 -0.45 -7.88
N ILE A 79 5.59 -1.19 -7.52
CA ILE A 79 6.94 -0.64 -7.35
C ILE A 79 7.90 -1.28 -8.36
N LEU A 80 8.21 -2.57 -8.22
CA LEU A 80 9.30 -3.18 -8.99
C LEU A 80 9.06 -3.21 -10.50
N ASN A 81 7.85 -3.58 -10.93
CA ASN A 81 7.50 -3.61 -12.35
C ASN A 81 7.47 -2.21 -12.98
N LYS A 82 7.23 -1.16 -12.18
CA LYS A 82 7.22 0.24 -12.63
C LYS A 82 8.61 0.86 -12.71
N ILE A 83 9.60 0.32 -11.99
CA ILE A 83 11.01 0.75 -12.06
C ILE A 83 11.73 0.13 -13.25
N LYS A 84 11.37 -1.11 -13.63
CA LYS A 84 12.01 -1.84 -14.75
C LYS A 84 11.57 -1.36 -16.14
N SER A 85 10.59 -0.46 -16.23
CA SER A 85 9.99 0.02 -17.47
C SER A 85 10.60 1.33 -17.95
#